data_AF-A0A3C1LN90-F1
#
_entry.id   AF-A0A3C1LN90-F1
#
_cell.length_a   1.000
_cell.length_b   1.000
_cell.length_c   1.000
_cell.angle_alpha   90.00
_cell.angle_beta   90.00
_cell.angle_gamma   90.00
#
_symmetry.space_group_name_H-M   'P 1'
#
loop_
_entity.id
_entity.type
_entity.pdbx_description
1 polymer ?
#
loop_
_entity_poly.entity_id
_entity_poly.type
_entity_poly.pdbx_seq_one_letter_code
_entity_poly.pdbx_strand_id
1 'polypeptide(L)'
;MRRYLVIILLVLMGLMLVACDDDAELRIRNRTNASVTAKVDEGEEFTIEAWSGWSRVYTQDTNVTVNYEGLYVYPGFVTRAVTQGIPTTVNIYPDCGAVRLNNDGAPAITEIYISRHDATDWGENLIASNMLAGSALTWSIKAGAWDFKVVNEAGTSLYSMNQTITDNETLELLISQFATHTKKDKAPGGSKSSELIAR
;
A
#
# COMPACT_ATOMS: atom_id res chain seq x y z
N MET A 1 63.43 29.45 -9.32
CA MET A 1 61.99 29.79 -9.42
C MET A 1 61.23 28.99 -10.48
N ARG A 2 61.70 28.92 -11.74
CA ARG A 2 61.01 28.21 -12.85
C ARG A 2 60.66 26.73 -12.58
N ARG A 3 61.50 25.98 -11.88
CA ARG A 3 61.27 24.55 -11.56
C ARG A 3 60.14 24.32 -10.53
N TYR A 4 60.00 25.22 -9.56
CA TYR A 4 58.93 25.13 -8.55
C TYR A 4 57.55 25.45 -9.14
N LEU A 5 57.50 26.34 -10.12
CA LEU A 5 56.27 26.74 -10.79
C LEU A 5 55.68 25.59 -11.64
N VAL A 6 56.53 24.75 -12.24
CA VAL A 6 56.11 23.55 -12.99
C VAL A 6 55.60 22.46 -12.05
N ILE A 7 56.22 22.27 -10.89
CA ILE A 7 55.77 21.28 -9.89
C ILE A 7 54.42 21.69 -9.30
N ILE A 8 54.22 22.97 -8.97
CA ILE A 8 52.93 23.49 -8.49
C ILE A 8 51.85 23.32 -9.56
N LEU A 9 52.17 23.56 -10.84
CA LEU A 9 51.22 23.37 -11.94
C LEU A 9 50.83 21.89 -12.11
N LEU A 10 51.77 20.95 -11.98
CA LEU A 10 51.51 19.51 -12.06
C LEU A 10 50.71 18.99 -10.86
N VAL A 11 50.93 19.53 -9.66
CA VAL A 11 50.14 19.20 -8.47
C VAL A 11 48.72 19.76 -8.58
N LEU A 12 48.56 21.00 -9.07
CA LEU A 12 47.23 21.59 -9.33
C LEU A 12 46.47 20.83 -10.43
N MET A 13 47.17 20.37 -11.47
CA MET A 13 46.57 19.58 -12.55
C MET A 13 46.22 18.16 -12.08
N GLY A 14 46.99 17.57 -11.17
CA GLY A 14 46.66 16.31 -10.50
C GLY A 14 45.47 16.43 -9.53
N LEU A 15 45.33 17.57 -8.83
CA LEU A 15 44.20 17.86 -7.94
C LEU A 15 42.88 18.09 -8.69
N MET A 16 42.92 18.60 -9.92
CA MET A 16 41.75 18.76 -10.79
C MET A 16 41.27 17.43 -11.42
N LEU A 17 42.07 16.35 -11.36
CA LEU A 17 41.71 15.01 -11.84
C LEU A 17 41.10 14.12 -10.75
N VAL A 18 41.04 14.59 -9.50
CA VAL A 18 40.11 14.06 -8.48
C VAL A 18 38.73 14.66 -8.82
N ALA A 19 38.26 14.31 -10.01
CA ALA A 19 36.99 14.70 -10.56
C ALA A 19 35.87 14.11 -9.68
N CYS A 20 34.79 14.89 -9.50
CA CYS A 20 33.51 14.49 -8.94
C CYS A 20 33.18 13.02 -9.24
N ASP A 21 33.37 12.13 -8.27
CA ASP A 21 32.64 10.87 -8.27
C ASP A 21 31.23 11.26 -7.81
N ASP A 22 30.36 11.55 -8.78
CA ASP A 22 28.98 11.88 -8.47
C ASP A 22 28.26 10.59 -8.07
N ASP A 23 28.00 10.47 -6.77
CA ASP A 23 27.22 9.41 -6.16
C ASP A 23 25.89 9.14 -6.90
N ALA A 24 25.53 7.86 -7.06
CA ALA A 24 24.26 7.46 -7.65
C ALA A 24 23.18 7.42 -6.55
N GLU A 25 22.08 8.14 -6.69
CA GLU A 25 21.05 8.26 -5.64
C GLU A 25 19.72 7.62 -6.08
N LEU A 26 19.18 6.72 -5.27
CA LEU A 26 17.79 6.27 -5.33
C LEU A 26 16.93 7.09 -4.36
N ARG A 27 15.80 7.60 -4.84
CA ARG A 27 14.76 8.26 -4.05
C ARG A 27 13.45 7.50 -4.19
N ILE A 28 12.85 7.07 -3.10
CA ILE A 28 11.51 6.49 -3.07
C ILE A 28 10.57 7.51 -2.44
N ARG A 29 9.44 7.77 -3.08
CA ARG A 29 8.45 8.76 -2.63
C ARG A 29 7.10 8.09 -2.44
N ASN A 30 6.59 8.13 -1.22
CA ASN A 30 5.25 7.71 -0.92
C ASN A 30 4.28 8.84 -1.31
N ARG A 31 3.35 8.58 -2.24
CA ARG A 31 2.30 9.51 -2.69
C ARG A 31 0.91 9.11 -2.19
N THR A 32 0.87 8.38 -1.09
CA THR A 32 -0.35 7.91 -0.45
C THR A 32 -0.61 8.67 0.87
N ASN A 33 -1.85 8.59 1.35
CA ASN A 33 -2.32 9.16 2.62
C ASN A 33 -2.00 8.29 3.84
N ALA A 34 -1.33 7.14 3.65
CA ALA A 34 -0.90 6.25 4.72
C ALA A 34 0.60 5.95 4.59
N SER A 35 1.18 5.30 5.59
CA SER A 35 2.54 4.79 5.47
C SER A 35 2.60 3.62 4.48
N VAL A 36 3.78 3.46 3.87
CA VAL A 36 4.11 2.35 2.97
C VAL A 36 5.33 1.64 3.53
N THR A 37 5.26 0.32 3.64
CA THR A 37 6.43 -0.52 3.91
C THR A 37 7.12 -0.80 2.59
N ALA A 38 8.43 -0.59 2.53
CA ALA A 38 9.24 -0.83 1.35
C ALA A 38 10.52 -1.59 1.70
N LYS A 39 11.07 -2.28 0.71
CA LYS A 39 12.33 -3.01 0.79
C LYS A 39 13.09 -2.85 -0.52
N VAL A 40 14.38 -2.57 -0.43
CA VAL A 40 15.27 -2.46 -1.60
C VAL A 40 16.14 -3.70 -1.68
N ASP A 41 16.04 -4.42 -2.80
CA ASP A 41 16.70 -5.70 -3.07
C ASP A 41 16.46 -6.70 -1.92
N GLU A 42 17.52 -7.32 -1.41
CA GLU A 42 17.47 -8.23 -0.26
C GLU A 42 17.63 -7.53 1.09
N GLY A 43 17.58 -6.18 1.12
CA GLY A 43 17.77 -5.38 2.32
C GLY A 43 16.68 -5.53 3.39
N GLU A 44 16.82 -4.74 4.45
CA GLU A 44 15.81 -4.63 5.50
C GLU A 44 14.58 -3.84 5.01
N GLU A 45 13.42 -4.15 5.58
CA GLU A 45 12.20 -3.38 5.38
C GLU A 45 12.27 -2.06 6.14
N PHE A 46 11.68 -1.02 5.56
CA PHE A 46 11.56 0.29 6.17
C PHE A 46 10.21 0.92 5.85
N THR A 47 9.76 1.80 6.73
CA THR A 47 8.49 2.51 6.58
C THR A 47 8.73 3.91 6.01
N ILE A 48 7.96 4.26 4.99
CA ILE A 48 7.89 5.61 4.42
C ILE A 48 6.56 6.22 4.82
N GLU A 49 6.59 7.23 5.68
CA GLU A 49 5.39 7.96 6.11
C GLU A 49 4.61 8.56 4.93
N ALA A 50 3.32 8.84 5.17
CA ALA A 50 2.44 9.46 4.19
C ALA A 50 3.07 10.74 3.62
N TRP A 51 3.04 10.88 2.29
CA TRP A 51 3.62 12.02 1.56
C TRP A 51 5.12 12.27 1.80
N SER A 52 5.84 11.32 2.37
CA SER A 52 7.27 11.40 2.66
C SER A 52 8.12 10.66 1.62
N GLY A 53 9.43 10.61 1.83
CA GLY A 53 10.35 9.86 1.00
C GLY A 53 11.51 9.28 1.80
N TRP A 54 12.19 8.35 1.17
CA TRP A 54 13.42 7.72 1.63
C TRP A 54 14.45 7.74 0.51
N SER A 55 15.73 7.82 0.85
CA SER A 55 16.80 7.75 -0.16
C SER A 55 17.97 6.89 0.28
N ARG A 56 18.69 6.39 -0.72
CA ARG A 56 19.94 5.65 -0.56
C ARG A 56 20.90 5.97 -1.68
N VAL A 57 22.16 6.08 -1.31
CA VAL A 57 23.27 6.35 -2.22
C VAL A 57 24.02 5.06 -2.56
N TYR A 58 24.53 4.98 -3.79
CA TYR A 58 25.31 3.90 -4.36
C TYR A 58 26.60 4.46 -4.95
N THR A 59 27.70 3.70 -4.79
CA THR A 59 29.03 4.10 -5.25
C THR A 59 29.29 3.76 -6.73
N GLN A 60 28.36 3.07 -7.38
CA GLN A 60 28.46 2.66 -8.78
C GLN A 60 27.06 2.46 -9.37
N ASP A 61 26.98 2.46 -10.69
CA ASP A 61 25.76 2.11 -11.41
C ASP A 61 25.27 0.72 -11.03
N THR A 62 23.96 0.60 -10.79
CA THR A 62 23.35 -0.66 -10.38
C THR A 62 21.87 -0.73 -10.78
N ASN A 63 21.32 -1.94 -10.85
CA ASN A 63 19.89 -2.16 -10.94
C ASN A 63 19.37 -2.49 -9.54
N VAL A 64 18.37 -1.74 -9.09
CA VAL A 64 17.72 -1.92 -7.78
C VAL A 64 16.28 -2.32 -7.98
N THR A 65 15.80 -3.26 -7.17
CA THR A 65 14.39 -3.65 -7.10
C THR A 65 13.79 -3.13 -5.81
N VAL A 66 12.77 -2.28 -5.92
CA VAL A 66 12.01 -1.78 -4.78
C VAL A 66 10.72 -2.59 -4.68
N ASN A 67 10.59 -3.39 -3.63
CA ASN A 67 9.34 -4.02 -3.23
C ASN A 67 8.60 -3.08 -2.27
N TYR A 68 7.28 -2.98 -2.38
CA TYR A 68 6.49 -2.11 -1.53
C TYR A 68 5.07 -2.63 -1.34
N GLU A 69 4.48 -2.26 -0.21
CA GLU A 69 3.08 -2.48 0.09
C GLU A 69 2.56 -1.47 1.12
N GLY A 70 1.26 -1.23 1.15
CA GLY A 70 0.66 -0.34 2.15
C GLY A 70 -0.85 -0.44 2.19
N LEU A 71 -1.48 0.40 3.01
CA LEU A 71 -2.93 0.42 3.16
C LEU A 71 -3.65 0.77 1.85
N TYR A 72 -3.10 1.71 1.07
CA TYR A 72 -3.66 2.19 -0.20
C TYR A 72 -2.89 1.70 -1.42
N VAL A 73 -2.02 0.70 -1.24
CA VAL A 73 -1.16 0.17 -2.30
C VAL A 73 -1.07 -1.35 -2.18
N TYR A 74 -1.48 -2.06 -3.22
CA TYR A 74 -1.28 -3.50 -3.29
C TYR A 74 0.21 -3.86 -3.33
N PRO A 75 0.61 -5.03 -2.79
CA PRO A 75 1.98 -5.50 -2.88
C PRO A 75 2.50 -5.48 -4.32
N GLY A 76 3.60 -4.77 -4.53
CA GLY A 76 4.16 -4.53 -5.86
C GLY A 76 5.67 -4.39 -5.81
N PHE A 77 6.29 -4.36 -6.99
CA PHE A 77 7.71 -4.11 -7.13
C PHE A 77 8.04 -3.33 -8.40
N VAL A 78 9.18 -2.63 -8.38
CA VAL A 78 9.72 -1.94 -9.55
C VAL A 78 11.24 -2.04 -9.58
N THR A 79 11.77 -2.39 -10.75
CA THR A 79 13.22 -2.36 -11.00
C THR A 79 13.60 -1.08 -11.74
N ARG A 80 14.67 -0.43 -11.27
CA ARG A 80 15.25 0.78 -11.89
C ARG A 80 16.76 0.68 -11.95
N ALA A 81 17.33 1.17 -13.04
CA ALA A 81 18.76 1.47 -13.10
C ALA A 81 19.00 2.78 -12.33
N VAL A 82 19.93 2.75 -11.38
CA VAL A 82 20.42 3.90 -10.62
C VAL A 82 21.79 4.21 -11.17
N THR A 83 21.94 5.40 -11.75
CA THR A 83 23.17 5.82 -12.46
C THR A 83 23.82 6.99 -11.75
N GLN A 84 25.15 7.02 -11.73
CA GLN A 84 25.95 8.11 -11.17
C GLN A 84 25.56 9.47 -11.76
N GLY A 85 25.57 10.50 -10.91
CA GLY A 85 25.23 11.88 -11.29
C GLY A 85 23.75 12.17 -11.58
N ILE A 86 22.86 11.17 -11.55
CA ILE A 86 21.43 11.37 -11.81
C ILE A 86 20.58 10.70 -10.73
N PRO A 87 19.86 11.48 -9.89
CA PRO A 87 18.97 10.89 -8.90
C PRO A 87 17.80 10.17 -9.57
N THR A 88 17.67 8.88 -9.29
CA THR A 88 16.60 8.01 -9.79
C THR A 88 15.44 8.03 -8.80
N THR A 89 14.23 8.38 -9.25
CA THR A 89 13.05 8.47 -8.38
C THR A 89 12.03 7.38 -8.68
N VAL A 90 11.59 6.67 -7.64
CA VAL A 90 10.44 5.78 -7.62
C VAL A 90 9.30 6.49 -6.88
N ASN A 91 8.19 6.77 -7.57
CA ASN A 91 6.97 7.25 -6.91
C ASN A 91 6.02 6.08 -6.71
N ILE A 92 5.56 5.89 -5.48
CA ILE A 92 4.54 4.91 -5.11
C ILE A 92 3.21 5.66 -5.02
N TYR A 93 2.33 5.42 -5.98
CA TYR A 93 0.99 6.02 -6.04
C TYR A 93 -0.05 5.05 -5.47
N PRO A 94 -1.16 5.56 -4.90
CA PRO A 94 -2.26 4.71 -4.48
C PRO A 94 -2.86 3.98 -5.69
N ASP A 95 -3.20 2.71 -5.50
CA ASP A 95 -3.87 1.85 -6.50
C ASP A 95 -5.12 1.16 -5.95
N CYS A 96 -5.47 1.47 -4.69
CA CYS A 96 -6.68 1.06 -4.02
C CYS A 96 -7.11 2.08 -2.95
N GLY A 97 -8.34 1.92 -2.48
CA GLY A 97 -8.82 2.51 -1.24
C GLY A 97 -8.73 1.49 -0.10
N ALA A 98 -9.27 1.87 1.05
CA ALA A 98 -9.47 0.95 2.16
C ALA A 98 -10.91 1.02 2.67
N VAL A 99 -11.36 -0.05 3.31
CA VAL A 99 -12.55 -0.05 4.13
C VAL A 99 -12.18 -0.47 5.54
N ARG A 100 -12.67 0.26 6.52
CA ARG A 100 -12.57 -0.08 7.93
C ARG A 100 -13.97 -0.34 8.46
N LEU A 101 -14.24 -1.59 8.79
CA LEU A 101 -15.50 -2.02 9.36
C LEU A 101 -15.35 -2.06 10.88
N ASN A 102 -16.23 -1.35 11.58
CA ASN A 102 -16.23 -1.28 13.04
C ASN A 102 -17.47 -1.99 13.56
N ASN A 103 -17.27 -2.97 14.46
CA ASN A 103 -18.37 -3.56 15.20
C ASN A 103 -18.66 -2.68 16.42
N ASP A 104 -19.37 -1.58 16.21
CA ASP A 104 -19.70 -0.60 17.25
C ASP A 104 -20.90 -1.03 18.12
N GLY A 105 -21.48 -2.21 17.88
CA GLY A 105 -22.61 -2.75 18.63
C GLY A 105 -22.35 -4.13 19.26
N ALA A 106 -23.32 -4.60 20.03
CA ALA A 106 -23.51 -6.02 20.32
C ALA A 106 -24.60 -6.55 19.38
N PRO A 107 -24.47 -7.72 18.73
CA PRO A 107 -23.61 -8.86 19.10
C PRO A 107 -22.34 -9.06 18.25
N ALA A 108 -21.56 -10.11 18.56
CA ALA A 108 -20.36 -10.48 17.80
C ALA A 108 -20.71 -10.86 16.34
N ILE A 109 -19.79 -10.56 15.41
CA ILE A 109 -19.92 -10.89 13.99
C ILE A 109 -19.17 -12.18 13.70
N THR A 110 -19.86 -13.17 13.13
CA THR A 110 -19.34 -14.50 12.80
C THR A 110 -18.92 -14.62 11.34
N GLU A 111 -19.51 -13.82 10.45
CA GLU A 111 -19.19 -13.83 9.02
C GLU A 111 -19.15 -12.41 8.44
N ILE A 112 -18.21 -12.15 7.53
CA ILE A 112 -18.09 -10.90 6.79
C ILE A 112 -17.89 -11.23 5.32
N TYR A 113 -18.70 -10.60 4.47
CA TYR A 113 -18.64 -10.73 3.03
C TYR A 113 -18.55 -9.35 2.39
N ILE A 114 -17.64 -9.20 1.43
CA ILE A 114 -17.45 -7.97 0.67
C ILE A 114 -17.45 -8.36 -0.81
N SER A 115 -18.36 -7.79 -1.59
CA SER A 115 -18.52 -8.11 -3.01
C SER A 115 -18.74 -6.84 -3.83
N ARG A 116 -18.33 -6.83 -5.10
CA ARG A 116 -18.65 -5.71 -5.98
C ARG A 116 -20.17 -5.54 -6.07
N HIS A 117 -20.63 -4.30 -6.21
CA HIS A 117 -22.06 -4.00 -6.24
C HIS A 117 -22.81 -4.77 -7.36
N ASP A 118 -22.15 -5.01 -8.48
CA ASP A 118 -22.68 -5.74 -9.64
C ASP A 118 -22.49 -7.26 -9.58
N ALA A 119 -21.83 -7.79 -8.54
CA ALA A 119 -21.58 -9.21 -8.38
C ALA A 119 -22.89 -9.99 -8.11
N THR A 120 -22.94 -11.24 -8.59
CA THR A 120 -24.08 -12.16 -8.39
C THR A 120 -23.94 -13.06 -7.17
N ASP A 121 -22.75 -13.13 -6.58
CA ASP A 121 -22.41 -13.91 -5.39
C ASP A 121 -21.70 -13.05 -4.33
N TRP A 122 -21.76 -13.47 -3.07
CA TRP A 122 -21.10 -12.80 -1.94
C TRP A 122 -19.61 -13.16 -1.80
N GLY A 123 -19.12 -14.15 -2.55
CA GLY A 123 -17.82 -14.77 -2.32
C GLY A 123 -17.74 -15.55 -0.99
N GLU A 124 -16.50 -15.73 -0.52
CA GLU A 124 -16.18 -16.44 0.71
C GLU A 124 -16.30 -15.55 1.95
N ASN A 125 -16.47 -16.17 3.12
CA ASN A 125 -16.34 -15.47 4.40
C ASN A 125 -14.89 -14.99 4.58
N LEU A 126 -14.72 -13.71 4.89
CA LEU A 126 -13.43 -13.06 5.01
C LEU A 126 -12.79 -13.16 6.40
N ILE A 127 -13.51 -13.66 7.41
CA ILE A 127 -13.00 -13.81 8.78
C ILE A 127 -12.92 -15.28 9.19
N ALA A 128 -11.82 -15.65 9.84
CA ALA A 128 -11.61 -16.98 10.41
C ALA A 128 -12.12 -17.10 11.86
N SER A 129 -12.33 -15.98 12.54
CA SER A 129 -12.77 -15.89 13.93
C SER A 129 -13.76 -14.76 14.12
N ASN A 130 -14.62 -14.87 15.13
CA ASN A 130 -15.62 -13.86 15.42
C ASN A 130 -14.99 -12.48 15.69
N MET A 131 -15.58 -11.44 15.11
CA MET A 131 -15.24 -10.05 15.37
C MET A 131 -16.10 -9.53 16.53
N LEU A 132 -15.46 -9.30 17.68
CA LEU A 132 -16.11 -8.88 18.92
C LEU A 132 -16.61 -7.43 18.84
N ALA A 133 -17.56 -7.08 19.70
CA ALA A 133 -17.98 -5.71 19.90
C ALA A 133 -16.77 -4.81 20.28
N GLY A 134 -16.71 -3.61 19.72
CA GLY A 134 -15.60 -2.67 19.85
C GLY A 134 -14.39 -2.97 18.97
N SER A 135 -14.37 -4.08 18.22
CA SER A 135 -13.28 -4.40 17.30
C SER A 135 -13.47 -3.72 15.93
N ALA A 136 -12.38 -3.58 15.18
CA ALA A 136 -12.38 -3.10 13.82
C ALA A 136 -11.49 -4.00 12.94
N LEU A 137 -11.87 -4.16 11.68
CA LEU A 137 -11.09 -4.85 10.66
C LEU A 137 -10.95 -3.96 9.43
N THR A 138 -9.80 -4.02 8.79
CA THR A 138 -9.48 -3.17 7.65
C THR A 138 -9.04 -4.00 6.45
N TRP A 139 -9.52 -3.65 5.26
CA TRP A 139 -9.11 -4.27 4.01
C TRP A 139 -8.69 -3.21 2.99
N SER A 140 -7.64 -3.50 2.24
CA SER A 140 -7.30 -2.77 1.02
C SER A 140 -8.16 -3.30 -0.13
N ILE A 141 -8.91 -2.41 -0.79
CA ILE A 141 -9.92 -2.75 -1.79
C ILE A 141 -9.85 -1.76 -2.96
N LYS A 142 -9.92 -2.28 -4.18
CA LYS A 142 -9.97 -1.48 -5.39
C LYS A 142 -11.13 -0.48 -5.36
N ALA A 143 -10.88 0.76 -5.80
CA ALA A 143 -11.92 1.77 -5.92
C ALA A 143 -13.10 1.29 -6.79
N GLY A 144 -14.30 1.69 -6.40
CA GLY A 144 -15.54 1.28 -7.06
C GLY A 144 -16.72 1.19 -6.10
N ALA A 145 -17.83 0.64 -6.59
CA ALA A 145 -19.03 0.40 -5.79
C ALA A 145 -19.03 -1.03 -5.23
N TRP A 146 -19.24 -1.15 -3.92
CA TRP A 146 -19.17 -2.39 -3.16
C TRP A 146 -20.38 -2.58 -2.25
N ASP A 147 -20.70 -3.85 -2.00
CA ASP A 147 -21.71 -4.30 -1.05
C ASP A 147 -21.05 -5.07 0.09
N PHE A 148 -21.61 -4.90 1.27
CA PHE A 148 -21.15 -5.49 2.51
C PHE A 148 -22.29 -6.29 3.14
N LYS A 149 -21.99 -7.53 3.52
CA LYS A 149 -22.88 -8.35 4.35
C LYS A 149 -22.10 -8.81 5.56
N VAL A 150 -22.71 -8.70 6.73
CA VAL A 150 -22.21 -9.33 7.95
C VAL A 150 -23.27 -10.26 8.51
N VAL A 151 -22.85 -11.32 9.17
CA VAL A 151 -23.72 -12.23 9.93
C VAL A 151 -23.29 -12.20 11.38
N ASN A 152 -24.25 -11.98 12.27
CA ASN A 152 -23.98 -11.93 13.70
C ASN A 152 -24.15 -13.31 14.37
N GLU A 153 -23.80 -13.41 15.66
CA GLU A 153 -23.87 -14.69 16.40
C GLU A 153 -25.29 -15.28 16.51
N ALA A 154 -26.34 -14.47 16.32
CA ALA A 154 -27.72 -14.92 16.27
C ALA A 154 -28.14 -15.43 14.87
N GLY A 155 -27.23 -15.40 13.89
CA GLY A 155 -27.50 -15.73 12.49
C GLY A 155 -28.19 -14.62 11.70
N THR A 156 -28.36 -13.42 12.28
CA THR A 156 -28.97 -12.29 11.58
C THR A 156 -27.99 -11.69 10.60
N SER A 157 -28.39 -11.61 9.33
CA SER A 157 -27.63 -10.91 8.30
C SER A 157 -27.95 -9.41 8.30
N LEU A 158 -26.91 -8.58 8.22
CA LEU A 158 -27.00 -7.13 8.11
C LEU A 158 -26.25 -6.69 6.85
N TYR A 159 -26.75 -5.66 6.18
CA TYR A 159 -26.29 -5.23 4.87
C TYR A 159 -25.97 -3.74 4.80
N SER A 160 -24.91 -3.39 4.07
CA SER A 160 -24.63 -2.04 3.59
C SER A 160 -24.30 -2.11 2.10
N MET A 161 -25.17 -1.54 1.27
CA MET A 161 -25.14 -1.72 -0.18
C MET A 161 -24.65 -0.46 -0.90
N ASN A 162 -24.08 -0.64 -2.08
CA ASN A 162 -23.65 0.41 -3.00
C ASN A 162 -22.78 1.49 -2.32
N GLN A 163 -21.83 1.04 -1.51
CA GLN A 163 -20.86 1.92 -0.88
C GLN A 163 -19.73 2.22 -1.86
N THR A 164 -19.33 3.48 -1.97
CA THR A 164 -18.24 3.90 -2.85
C THR A 164 -16.93 3.85 -2.09
N ILE A 165 -15.96 3.13 -2.64
CA ILE A 165 -14.56 3.14 -2.21
C ILE A 165 -13.78 4.03 -3.19
N THR A 166 -13.03 4.98 -2.65
CA THR A 166 -12.16 5.90 -3.40
C THR A 166 -10.70 5.51 -3.16
N ASP A 167 -9.86 5.61 -4.18
CA ASP A 167 -8.42 5.39 -4.02
C ASP A 167 -7.85 6.37 -3.00
N ASN A 168 -6.87 5.91 -2.22
CA ASN A 168 -6.17 6.73 -1.23
C ASN A 168 -7.02 7.22 -0.04
N GLU A 169 -8.22 6.69 0.14
CA GLU A 169 -9.14 7.03 1.21
C GLU A 169 -9.60 5.77 1.96
N THR A 170 -9.97 5.94 3.24
CA THR A 170 -10.61 4.88 4.02
C THR A 170 -12.09 5.17 4.16
N LEU A 171 -12.93 4.25 3.69
CA LEU A 171 -14.35 4.23 4.01
C LEU A 171 -14.55 3.61 5.40
N GLU A 172 -15.06 4.39 6.34
CA GLU A 172 -15.44 3.90 7.67
C GLU A 172 -16.90 3.44 7.66
N LEU A 173 -17.13 2.19 8.06
CA LEU A 173 -18.46 1.60 8.18
C LEU A 173 -18.72 1.19 9.63
N LEU A 174 -19.89 1.56 10.13
CA LEU A 174 -20.38 1.16 11.46
C LEU A 174 -21.46 0.09 11.27
N ILE A 175 -21.29 -1.08 11.90
CA ILE A 175 -22.24 -2.19 11.77
C ILE A 175 -23.63 -1.80 12.30
N SER A 176 -23.72 -0.92 13.30
CA SER A 176 -25.00 -0.41 13.80
C SER A 176 -25.85 0.31 12.74
N GLN A 177 -25.23 0.76 11.64
CA GLN A 177 -25.90 1.44 10.54
C GLN A 177 -26.39 0.49 9.44
N PHE A 178 -26.07 -0.81 9.53
CA PHE A 178 -26.43 -1.78 8.51
C PHE A 178 -27.93 -2.13 8.62
N ALA A 179 -28.58 -2.31 7.48
CA ALA A 179 -29.99 -2.65 7.41
C ALA A 179 -30.20 -4.18 7.47
N THR A 180 -31.32 -4.62 8.04
CA THR A 180 -31.74 -6.03 8.07
C THR A 180 -32.46 -6.48 6.79
N HIS A 181 -32.63 -5.60 5.80
CA HIS A 181 -33.52 -5.86 4.66
C HIS A 181 -32.99 -6.94 3.71
N THR A 182 -33.88 -7.89 3.42
CA THR A 182 -33.77 -8.94 2.40
C THR A 182 -33.97 -8.34 1.00
N LYS A 183 -32.91 -8.18 0.21
CA LYS A 183 -33.05 -7.95 -1.24
C LYS A 183 -32.00 -8.76 -2.01
N LYS A 184 -32.51 -9.66 -2.87
CA LYS A 184 -31.83 -10.67 -3.70
C LYS A 184 -30.52 -11.16 -3.08
N ASP A 185 -30.63 -12.22 -2.29
CA ASP A 185 -29.48 -12.98 -1.80
C ASP A 185 -28.58 -13.33 -2.99
N LYS A 186 -27.46 -12.60 -3.13
CA LYS A 186 -26.35 -13.07 -3.93
C LYS A 186 -26.02 -14.49 -3.42
N ALA A 187 -25.79 -15.42 -4.33
CA ALA A 187 -25.51 -16.80 -3.91
C ALA A 187 -24.21 -16.81 -3.06
N PRO A 188 -24.07 -17.70 -2.07
CA PRO A 188 -22.75 -17.99 -1.52
C PRO A 188 -21.90 -18.65 -2.63
N GLY A 189 -20.67 -18.15 -2.85
CA GLY A 189 -19.78 -18.59 -3.94
C GLY A 189 -18.34 -18.80 -3.46
N GLY A 190 -17.68 -19.87 -3.92
CA GLY A 190 -16.36 -20.30 -3.43
C GLY A 190 -15.16 -19.78 -4.21
N SER A 191 -15.19 -18.55 -4.71
CA SER A 191 -14.03 -17.94 -5.38
C SER A 191 -13.54 -16.74 -4.60
N LYS A 192 -12.32 -16.83 -4.04
CA LYS A 192 -11.63 -15.66 -3.48
C LYS A 192 -11.47 -14.59 -4.55
N SER A 193 -12.01 -13.40 -4.30
CA SER A 193 -11.71 -12.24 -5.14
C SER A 193 -10.27 -11.81 -4.89
N SER A 194 -9.44 -11.81 -5.92
CA SER A 194 -8.06 -11.30 -5.87
C SER A 194 -7.98 -9.79 -5.63
N GLU A 195 -9.12 -9.12 -5.46
CA GLU A 195 -9.25 -7.67 -5.27
C GLU A 195 -9.30 -7.27 -3.79
N LEU A 196 -9.15 -8.21 -2.85
CA LEU A 196 -9.22 -7.96 -1.41
C LEU A 196 -7.94 -8.43 -0.70
N ILE A 197 -7.32 -7.54 0.08
CA ILE A 197 -6.22 -7.90 0.98
C ILE A 197 -6.59 -7.48 2.41
N ALA A 198 -6.69 -8.46 3.31
CA ALA A 198 -6.87 -8.21 4.74
C ALA A 198 -5.57 -7.66 5.35
N ARG A 199 -5.70 -6.64 6.20
CA ARG A 199 -4.58 -5.97 6.88
C ARG A 199 -4.72 -6.10 8.39
#